data_AF-T1G1U0-F1
#
_entry.id   AF-T1G1U0-F1
#
_cell.length_a   1.000
_cell.length_b   1.000
_cell.length_c   1.000
_cell.angle_alpha   90.00
_cell.angle_beta   90.00
_cell.angle_gamma   90.00
#
_symmetry.space_group_name_H-M   'P 1'
#
loop_
_entity.id
_entity.type
_entity.pdbx_description
1 polymer ?
#
loop_
_entity_poly.entity_id
_entity_poly.type
_entity_poly.pdbx_seq_one_letter_code
_entity_poly.pdbx_strand_id
1 'polypeptide(L)' 'ENEKLRSTWICRKCEKETIQTLFLPCRHLVMCDTCAESSDYCLYCFEKVLGTVKTFKV' A
#
# COMPACT_ATOMS: atom_id res chain seq x y z
N GLU A 1 2.54 23.56 6.74
CA GLU A 1 1.80 22.71 7.73
C GLU A 1 0.99 21.55 7.10
N ASN A 2 0.53 21.65 5.84
CA ASN A 2 -0.32 20.61 5.19
C ASN A 2 0.45 19.52 4.39
N GLU A 3 1.78 19.52 4.42
CA GLU A 3 2.61 18.69 3.53
C GLU A 3 2.69 17.23 4.01
N LYS A 4 2.68 17.00 5.33
CA LYS A 4 2.74 15.66 5.93
C LYS A 4 1.53 14.79 5.58
N LEU A 5 0.35 15.38 5.42
CA LEU A 5 -0.87 14.65 5.07
C LEU A 5 -0.86 14.19 3.60
N ARG A 6 -0.27 14.97 2.68
CA ARG A 6 -0.13 14.58 1.27
C ARG A 6 0.83 13.40 1.09
N SER A 7 1.92 13.35 1.86
CA SER A 7 2.90 12.25 1.82
C SER A 7 2.40 10.94 2.46
N THR A 8 1.24 10.95 3.11
CA THR A 8 0.71 9.73 3.76
C THR A 8 0.11 8.76 2.73
N TRP A 9 -0.26 9.26 1.54
CA TRP A 9 -0.95 8.50 0.51
C TRP A 9 -0.06 8.04 -0.65
N ILE A 10 1.25 8.22 -0.56
CA ILE A 10 2.20 7.78 -1.60
C ILE A 10 2.72 6.38 -1.27
N CYS A 11 2.80 5.52 -2.29
CA CYS A 11 3.29 4.15 -2.20
C CYS A 11 4.65 4.10 -1.51
N ARG A 12 4.77 3.31 -0.45
CA ARG A 12 6.00 3.20 0.34
C ARG A 12 7.12 2.43 -0.35
N LYS A 13 6.82 1.77 -1.47
CA LYS A 13 7.79 1.00 -2.26
C LYS A 13 8.39 1.80 -3.40
N CYS A 14 7.56 2.46 -4.23
CA CYS A 14 8.04 3.19 -5.41
C CYS A 14 8.11 4.71 -5.22
N GLU A 15 7.45 5.25 -4.20
CA GLU A 15 7.35 6.69 -3.94
C GLU A 15 6.83 7.55 -5.12
N LYS A 16 6.21 6.91 -6.11
CA LYS A 16 5.74 7.53 -7.36
C LYS A 16 4.22 7.59 -7.46
N GLU A 17 3.56 6.51 -7.07
CA GLU A 17 2.11 6.33 -7.22
C GLU A 17 1.39 6.42 -5.89
N THR A 18 0.07 6.63 -5.94
CA THR A 18 -0.76 6.65 -4.73
C THR A 18 -0.96 5.23 -4.21
N ILE A 19 -1.07 5.07 -2.89
CA ILE A 19 -1.41 3.80 -2.25
C ILE A 19 -2.83 3.41 -2.68
N GLN A 20 -2.99 2.17 -3.14
CA GLN A 20 -4.26 1.65 -3.68
C GLN A 20 -4.56 0.21 -3.24
N THR A 21 -3.64 -0.47 -2.56
CA THR A 21 -3.79 -1.90 -2.28
C THR A 21 -3.66 -2.20 -0.81
N LEU A 22 -4.70 -2.83 -0.26
CA LEU A 22 -4.75 -3.36 1.09
C LEU A 22 -4.38 -4.85 1.06
N PHE A 23 -3.47 -5.26 1.94
CA PHE A 23 -3.05 -6.67 2.06
C PHE A 23 -3.88 -7.44 3.08
N LEU A 24 -4.22 -8.68 2.74
CA LEU A 24 -4.87 -9.63 3.64
C LEU A 24 -3.87 -10.73 4.08
N PRO A 25 -3.88 -11.16 5.35
CA PRO A 25 -4.85 -10.80 6.40
C PRO A 25 -4.48 -9.56 7.25
N CYS A 26 -3.28 -8.99 7.08
CA CYS A 26 -2.77 -7.93 7.96
C CYS A 26 -3.50 -6.57 7.89
N ARG A 27 -4.27 -6.31 6.82
CA ARG A 27 -5.03 -5.07 6.55
C ARG A 27 -4.20 -3.79 6.39
N HIS A 28 -2.91 -3.91 6.07
CA HIS A 28 -2.08 -2.72 5.83
C HIS A 28 -2.26 -2.19 4.41
N LEU A 29 -2.51 -0.89 4.31
CA LEU A 29 -2.66 -0.11 3.07
C LEU A 29 -1.36 0.69 2.85
N VAL A 30 -0.40 0.12 2.13
CA VAL A 30 0.99 0.64 2.08
C VAL A 30 1.60 0.72 0.67
N MET A 31 0.98 0.10 -0.34
CA MET A 31 1.50 0.08 -1.73
C MET A 31 0.47 0.51 -2.78
N CYS A 32 0.97 0.97 -3.92
CA CYS A 32 0.19 1.06 -5.16
C CYS A 32 -0.07 -0.34 -5.75
N ASP A 33 -0.97 -0.41 -6.72
CA ASP A 33 -1.39 -1.63 -7.42
C ASP A 33 -0.20 -2.38 -8.04
N THR A 34 0.59 -1.68 -8.86
CA THR A 34 1.79 -2.22 -9.55
C THR A 34 2.80 -2.81 -8.57
N CYS A 35 3.03 -2.13 -7.44
CA CYS A 35 4.00 -2.57 -6.43
C CYS A 35 3.52 -3.79 -5.64
N ALA A 36 2.21 -3.88 -5.44
CA ALA A 36 1.56 -4.97 -4.74
C ALA A 36 1.57 -6.29 -5.52
N GLU A 37 1.45 -6.25 -6.86
CA GLU A 37 1.50 -7.45 -7.71
C GLU A 37 2.80 -8.25 -7.57
N SER A 38 3.91 -7.57 -7.28
CA SER A 38 5.24 -8.17 -7.11
C SER A 38 5.65 -8.32 -5.64
N SER A 39 4.69 -8.46 -4.70
CA SER A 39 4.98 -8.49 -3.27
C SER A 39 4.31 -9.66 -2.55
N ASP A 40 5.10 -10.64 -2.12
CA ASP A 40 4.63 -11.79 -1.35
C ASP A 40 4.40 -11.48 0.14
N TYR A 41 4.98 -10.38 0.63
CA TYR A 41 4.93 -9.97 2.03
C TYR A 41 4.59 -8.49 2.18
N CYS A 42 3.92 -8.16 3.27
CA CYS A 42 3.64 -6.78 3.66
C CYS A 42 4.92 -6.07 4.10
N LEU A 43 5.23 -4.89 3.53
CA LEU A 43 6.42 -4.10 3.92
C LEU A 43 6.36 -3.52 5.33
N TYR A 44 5.18 -3.49 5.95
CA TYR A 44 5.00 -2.90 7.28
C TYR A 44 5.16 -3.94 8.41
N CYS A 45 4.52 -5.09 8.26
CA CYS A 45 4.48 -6.13 9.31
C CYS A 45 5.17 -7.44 8.91
N PHE A 46 5.67 -7.54 7.67
CA PHE A 46 6.30 -8.75 7.11
C PHE A 46 5.42 -10.00 7.11
N GLU A 47 4.10 -9.85 7.32
CA GLU A 47 3.15 -10.94 7.17
C GLU A 47 2.97 -11.30 5.69
N LYS A 48 2.83 -12.61 5.41
CA LYS A 48 2.60 -13.12 4.05
C LYS A 48 1.26 -12.62 3.50
N VAL A 49 1.28 -12.10 2.28
CA VAL A 49 0.09 -11.65 1.57
C VAL A 49 -0.64 -12.87 1.02
N LEU A 50 -1.88 -13.06 1.46
CA LEU A 50 -2.77 -14.13 0.98
C LEU A 50 -3.82 -13.62 -0.01
N GLY A 51 -4.00 -12.32 -0.07
CA GLY A 51 -4.90 -11.65 -1.00
C GLY A 51 -4.75 -10.14 -0.94
N THR A 52 -5.27 -9.46 -1.95
CA THR A 52 -5.21 -8.01 -2.08
C THR A 52 -6.61 -7.45 -2.33
N VAL A 53 -6.89 -6.27 -1.77
CA VAL A 53 -8.11 -5.52 -2.04
C VAL A 53 -7.71 -4.16 -2.61
N LYS A 54 -8.22 -3.85 -3.81
CA LYS A 54 -8.02 -2.56 -4.45
C LYS A 54 -8.98 -1.53 -3.87
N THR A 55 -8.43 -0.42 -3.39
CA THR A 55 -9.17 0.71 -2.83
C THR A 55 -9.18 1.87 -3.81
N PHE A 56 -10.32 2.54 -3.93
CA PHE A 56 -10.49 3.76 -4.72
C PHE A 56 -10.70 4.92 -3.77
N LYS A 57 -9.91 5.98 -3.93
CA LYS A 57 -10.11 7.22 -3.20
C LYS A 57 -11.37 7.90 -3.75
N VAL A 58 -12.38 8.05 -2.90
CA VAL A 58 -13.57 8.86 -3.19
C VAL A 58 -13.28 10.35 -3.04
#